data_AF-A0A7K4HII2-F1
#
_entry.id   AF-A0A7K4HII2-F1
#
_cell.length_a   1.000
_cell.length_b   1.000
_cell.length_c   1.000
_cell.angle_alpha   90.00
_cell.angle_beta   90.00
_cell.angle_gamma   90.00
#
_symmetry.space_group_name_H-M   'P 1'
#
loop_
_entity.id
_entity.type
_entity.pdbx_description
1 polymer ?
#
loop_
_entity_poly.entity_id
_entity_poly.type
_entity_poly.pdbx_seq_one_letter_code
_entity_poly.pdbx_strand_id
1 'polypeptide(L)'
;MGAKPNILENYSFFVIPSWGHLLGYPTLGKYSNHNVSKISQDFVIFFGGADCSVQTEMGTLYYLFGIGYYYTKFELQSGRYITDNRQLTGLVLSDFVYDYLAASKNITLENDRDVIVSENLFKLPIDLSFKSENKRTFIQGTLMRNLFIPYKDIILEFMETLKNPRSFQVDKIGQILLSTEWDSYNQILISSKMDSEMKTNYLSPTAGLNGINFDSKTHLEQFYSLKNLKRIEELVLNLRKVYSKIDYDPMYLFSILVNASMSLKSEIGSSTAQNIERSKEKLEKNSVFLSAEPRMHSFVEWLEIFKRKTKDELERSVVQEASKLYQPQDVDEQTTKATIFREEQKEFKIRTMKRPTVRPKPLPIIPTSNSLDILLVIREIVYRDYDIRSIARALEIGRDYIKTMILHSNILWEMSRIVNLYQRVDPNLGLSSKEKSELLEQIEGWINLMNKKQPS
;
A
#
# COMPACT_ATOMS: atom_id res chain seq x y z
N MET A 1 8.72 -28.69 -30.41
CA MET A 1 7.47 -29.07 -29.71
C MET A 1 7.73 -29.01 -28.21
N GLY A 2 7.39 -27.89 -27.57
CA GLY A 2 7.59 -27.70 -26.13
C GLY A 2 6.61 -28.53 -25.30
N ALA A 3 7.05 -28.95 -24.11
CA ALA A 3 6.18 -29.60 -23.13
C ALA A 3 4.95 -28.71 -22.84
N LYS A 4 3.77 -29.31 -22.65
CA LYS A 4 2.56 -28.56 -22.30
C LYS A 4 2.80 -27.78 -21.00
N PRO A 5 2.42 -26.49 -20.92
CA PRO A 5 2.63 -25.71 -19.72
C PRO A 5 1.91 -26.33 -18.53
N ASN A 6 2.68 -26.60 -17.47
CA ASN A 6 2.16 -27.13 -16.21
C ASN A 6 1.76 -25.96 -15.32
N ILE A 7 0.46 -25.85 -15.05
CA ILE A 7 -0.08 -24.82 -14.14
C ILE A 7 0.07 -25.35 -12.72
N LEU A 8 0.92 -24.69 -11.94
CA LEU A 8 1.19 -25.04 -10.55
C LEU A 8 0.32 -24.16 -9.65
N GLU A 9 -0.63 -24.78 -8.94
CA GLU A 9 -1.43 -24.06 -7.94
C GLU A 9 -0.58 -23.72 -6.73
N ASN A 10 -0.51 -22.43 -6.42
CA ASN A 10 0.33 -21.86 -5.38
C ASN A 10 -0.30 -20.56 -4.86
N TYR A 11 -0.90 -20.64 -3.68
CA TYR A 11 -1.53 -19.49 -3.04
C TYR A 11 -0.49 -18.60 -2.39
N SER A 12 -0.24 -17.44 -3.00
CA SER A 12 0.78 -16.50 -2.53
C SER A 12 0.26 -15.07 -2.51
N PHE A 13 0.75 -14.31 -1.54
CA PHE A 13 0.68 -12.86 -1.56
C PHE A 13 1.91 -12.34 -2.29
N PHE A 14 1.69 -11.51 -3.30
CA PHE A 14 2.74 -11.05 -4.21
C PHE A 14 2.57 -9.55 -4.45
N VAL A 15 3.62 -8.77 -4.20
CA VAL A 15 3.60 -7.32 -4.35
C VAL A 15 4.87 -6.81 -5.00
N ILE A 16 4.72 -5.99 -6.04
CA ILE A 16 5.78 -5.17 -6.63
C ILE A 16 5.54 -3.72 -6.16
N PRO A 17 6.40 -3.16 -5.29
CA PRO A 17 6.19 -1.84 -4.70
C PRO A 17 6.23 -0.69 -5.70
N SER A 18 7.02 -0.85 -6.77
CA SER A 18 7.11 0.10 -7.87
C SER A 18 7.34 -0.64 -9.19
N TRP A 19 6.31 -0.63 -10.03
CA TRP A 19 6.31 -1.25 -11.35
C TRP A 19 7.30 -0.57 -12.30
N GLY A 20 7.29 0.76 -12.35
CA GLY A 20 8.23 1.56 -13.11
C GLY A 20 9.66 1.31 -12.68
N HIS A 21 9.95 1.25 -11.37
CA HIS A 21 11.31 0.93 -10.92
C HIS A 21 11.78 -0.45 -11.38
N LEU A 22 10.92 -1.46 -11.26
CA LEU A 22 11.20 -2.81 -11.73
C LEU A 22 11.58 -2.83 -13.22
N LEU A 23 10.84 -2.09 -14.05
CA LEU A 23 11.07 -2.01 -15.49
C LEU A 23 12.16 -1.02 -15.91
N GLY A 24 12.74 -0.26 -14.96
CA GLY A 24 13.68 0.82 -15.29
C GLY A 24 13.03 2.00 -15.98
N TYR A 25 11.83 2.37 -15.53
CA TYR A 25 11.01 3.49 -15.97
C TYR A 25 10.95 3.60 -17.50
N PRO A 26 10.25 2.67 -18.19
CA PRO A 26 10.14 2.71 -19.65
C PRO A 26 9.31 3.92 -20.14
N THR A 27 8.34 4.37 -19.34
CA THR A 27 7.46 5.50 -19.66
C THR A 27 6.86 6.11 -18.39
N LEU A 28 6.43 7.37 -18.46
CA LEU A 28 5.49 7.95 -17.48
C LEU A 28 4.02 7.74 -17.89
N GLY A 29 3.78 7.38 -19.15
CA GLY A 29 2.45 7.18 -19.71
C GLY A 29 1.70 8.48 -19.97
N LYS A 30 0.41 8.31 -20.28
CA LYS A 30 -0.54 9.41 -20.47
C LYS A 30 -1.78 9.14 -19.62
N TYR A 31 -2.46 10.20 -19.23
CA TYR A 31 -3.76 10.11 -18.57
C TYR A 31 -4.69 11.18 -19.10
N SER A 32 -5.89 10.79 -19.53
CA SER A 32 -6.88 11.69 -20.15
C SER A 32 -6.29 12.55 -21.27
N ASN A 33 -5.48 11.93 -22.15
CA ASN A 33 -4.74 12.58 -23.25
C ASN A 33 -3.66 13.59 -22.85
N HIS A 34 -3.35 13.74 -21.56
CA HIS A 34 -2.24 14.54 -21.06
C HIS A 34 -1.03 13.66 -20.72
N ASN A 35 0.18 14.18 -20.95
CA ASN A 35 1.40 13.51 -20.52
C ASN A 35 1.50 13.57 -19.00
N VAL A 36 1.82 12.44 -18.38
CA VAL A 36 2.08 12.39 -16.95
C VAL A 36 3.43 13.05 -16.68
N SER A 37 3.46 14.01 -15.76
CA SER A 37 4.68 14.74 -15.41
C SER A 37 5.53 14.01 -14.38
N LYS A 38 4.88 13.30 -13.44
CA LYS A 38 5.55 12.61 -12.34
C LYS A 38 4.73 11.45 -11.83
N ILE A 39 5.36 10.30 -11.58
CA ILE A 39 4.71 9.17 -10.89
C ILE A 39 5.24 9.13 -9.47
N SER A 40 4.37 9.28 -8.48
CA SER A 40 4.77 9.16 -7.07
C SER A 40 4.72 7.73 -6.57
N GLN A 41 3.70 6.97 -6.98
CA GLN A 41 3.54 5.56 -6.64
C GLN A 41 2.96 4.80 -7.83
N ASP A 42 3.41 3.57 -8.06
CA ASP A 42 2.98 2.66 -9.11
C ASP A 42 3.05 1.21 -8.61
N PHE A 43 2.12 0.89 -7.74
CA PHE A 43 2.10 -0.32 -6.92
C PHE A 43 1.32 -1.44 -7.62
N VAL A 44 1.85 -2.66 -7.61
CA VAL A 44 1.15 -3.86 -8.12
C VAL A 44 1.03 -4.87 -7.00
N ILE A 45 -0.18 -5.33 -6.71
CA ILE A 45 -0.48 -6.35 -5.70
C ILE A 45 -1.30 -7.47 -6.32
N PHE A 46 -1.00 -8.70 -5.92
CA PHE A 46 -1.70 -9.91 -6.31
C PHE A 46 -1.93 -10.82 -5.10
N PHE A 47 -3.14 -11.34 -4.97
CA PHE A 47 -3.36 -12.64 -4.34
C PHE A 47 -3.30 -13.69 -5.44
N GLY A 48 -2.11 -14.26 -5.62
CA GLY A 48 -1.82 -15.29 -6.61
C GLY A 48 -2.41 -16.63 -6.19
N GLY A 49 -2.91 -17.39 -7.16
CA GLY A 49 -3.35 -18.77 -6.93
C GLY A 49 -2.66 -19.80 -7.82
N ALA A 50 -2.05 -19.40 -8.94
CA ALA A 50 -1.22 -20.31 -9.73
C ALA A 50 -0.08 -19.59 -10.44
N ASP A 51 1.03 -20.31 -10.64
CA ASP A 51 2.15 -19.86 -11.45
C ASP A 51 2.50 -20.87 -12.55
N CYS A 52 3.09 -20.39 -13.63
CA CYS A 52 3.47 -21.21 -14.78
C CYS A 52 4.60 -20.55 -15.57
N SER A 53 5.46 -21.36 -16.19
CA SER A 53 6.48 -20.90 -17.14
C SER A 53 6.23 -21.50 -18.51
N VAL A 54 6.28 -20.68 -19.55
CA VAL A 54 6.12 -21.08 -20.94
C VAL A 54 7.40 -20.72 -21.71
N GLN A 55 8.00 -21.72 -22.35
CA GLN A 55 9.14 -21.49 -23.22
C GLN A 55 8.66 -21.12 -24.63
N THR A 56 9.16 -20.01 -25.14
CA THR A 56 8.87 -19.45 -26.46
C THR A 56 10.17 -19.39 -27.29
N GLU A 57 10.07 -18.92 -28.54
CA GLU A 57 11.25 -18.71 -29.39
C GLU A 57 12.11 -17.53 -28.93
N MET A 58 11.50 -16.47 -28.37
CA MET A 58 12.22 -15.28 -27.92
C MET A 58 12.80 -15.41 -26.50
N GLY A 59 12.37 -16.41 -25.74
CA GLY A 59 12.74 -16.57 -24.35
C GLY A 59 11.66 -17.27 -23.55
N THR A 60 11.60 -17.04 -22.26
CA THR A 60 10.57 -17.66 -21.39
C THR A 60 9.69 -16.63 -20.73
N LEU A 61 8.39 -16.92 -20.78
CA LEU A 61 7.34 -16.13 -20.16
C LEU A 61 6.91 -16.79 -18.87
N TYR A 62 6.84 -16.00 -17.82
CA TYR A 62 6.44 -16.41 -16.50
C TYR A 62 5.08 -15.78 -16.17
N TYR A 63 4.13 -16.61 -15.80
CA TYR A 63 2.76 -16.22 -15.54
C TYR A 63 2.45 -16.38 -14.06
N LEU A 64 1.80 -15.37 -13.50
CA LEU A 64 1.10 -15.44 -12.21
C LEU A 64 -0.38 -15.16 -12.47
N PHE A 65 -1.24 -16.11 -12.12
CA PHE A 65 -2.70 -15.97 -12.22
C PHE A 65 -3.31 -15.79 -10.83
N GLY A 66 -4.24 -14.85 -10.70
CA GLY A 66 -4.87 -14.54 -9.43
C GLY A 66 -5.77 -13.31 -9.50
N ILE A 67 -6.03 -12.69 -8.36
CA ILE A 67 -6.69 -11.39 -8.29
C ILE A 67 -5.63 -10.32 -8.02
N GLY A 68 -5.51 -9.37 -8.94
CA GLY A 68 -4.48 -8.35 -8.91
C GLY A 68 -5.01 -6.93 -9.06
N TYR A 69 -4.17 -5.99 -8.70
CA TYR A 69 -4.51 -4.58 -8.68
C TYR A 69 -3.27 -3.75 -8.97
N TYR A 70 -3.35 -2.96 -10.03
CA TYR A 70 -2.37 -1.93 -10.36
C TYR A 70 -2.89 -0.59 -9.89
N TYR A 71 -2.16 0.06 -9.01
CA TYR A 71 -2.49 1.36 -8.45
C TYR A 71 -1.42 2.38 -8.84
N THR A 72 -1.85 3.56 -9.26
CA THR A 72 -0.96 4.66 -9.57
C THR A 72 -1.38 5.93 -8.85
N LYS A 73 -0.39 6.67 -8.38
CA LYS A 73 -0.52 8.04 -7.88
C LYS A 73 0.48 8.90 -8.61
N PHE A 74 0.00 9.86 -9.39
CA PHE A 74 0.82 10.62 -10.32
C PHE A 74 0.34 12.08 -10.42
N GLU A 75 1.13 12.90 -11.10
CA GLU A 75 0.83 14.30 -11.39
C GLU A 75 0.77 14.49 -12.90
N LEU A 76 -0.20 15.26 -13.37
CA LEU A 76 -0.18 15.86 -14.72
C LEU A 76 0.51 17.22 -14.71
N GLN A 77 0.36 17.93 -13.59
CA GLN A 77 0.91 19.25 -13.32
C GLN A 77 1.42 19.25 -11.88
N SER A 78 2.54 19.92 -11.64
CA SER A 78 3.21 19.88 -10.34
C SER A 78 2.27 20.28 -9.20
N GLY A 79 2.24 19.47 -8.13
CA GLY A 79 1.48 19.78 -6.91
C GLY A 79 0.02 19.31 -6.92
N ARG A 80 -0.45 18.64 -7.97
CA ARG A 80 -1.78 17.99 -8.02
C ARG A 80 -1.65 16.50 -8.28
N TYR A 81 -1.90 15.71 -7.24
CA TYR A 81 -1.91 14.26 -7.33
C TYR A 81 -3.26 13.75 -7.81
N ILE A 82 -3.21 12.84 -8.78
CA ILE A 82 -4.31 12.02 -9.27
C ILE A 82 -4.01 10.58 -8.90
N THR A 83 -5.04 9.85 -8.50
CA THR A 83 -4.97 8.41 -8.25
C THR A 83 -5.80 7.67 -9.29
N ASP A 84 -5.26 6.61 -9.87
CA ASP A 84 -5.97 5.73 -10.80
C ASP A 84 -5.62 4.27 -10.49
N ASN A 85 -6.54 3.37 -10.81
CA ASN A 85 -6.37 1.95 -10.55
C ASN A 85 -6.95 1.07 -11.66
N ARG A 86 -6.39 -0.15 -11.74
CA ARG A 86 -6.74 -1.16 -12.74
C ARG A 86 -6.79 -2.55 -12.10
N GLN A 87 -7.91 -3.25 -12.27
CA GLN A 87 -8.05 -4.65 -11.86
C GLN A 87 -7.31 -5.57 -12.84
N LEU A 88 -6.59 -6.56 -12.31
CA LEU A 88 -5.80 -7.51 -13.09
C LEU A 88 -6.17 -8.95 -12.70
N THR A 89 -6.13 -9.88 -13.65
CA THR A 89 -6.33 -11.31 -13.37
C THR A 89 -5.07 -12.14 -13.62
N GLY A 90 -4.04 -11.53 -14.22
CA GLY A 90 -2.73 -12.14 -14.35
C GLY A 90 -1.61 -11.13 -14.56
N LEU A 91 -0.40 -11.62 -14.38
CA LEU A 91 0.86 -10.93 -14.61
C LEU A 91 1.74 -11.81 -15.50
N VAL A 92 2.34 -11.20 -16.52
CA VAL A 92 3.26 -11.85 -17.46
C VAL A 92 4.63 -11.18 -17.37
N LEU A 93 5.61 -11.94 -16.92
CA LEU A 93 7.00 -11.53 -16.81
C LEU A 93 7.84 -12.21 -17.90
N SER A 94 8.52 -11.43 -18.73
CA SER A 94 9.62 -11.95 -19.56
C SER A 94 10.79 -12.37 -18.67
N ASP A 95 11.64 -13.25 -19.19
CA ASP A 95 12.77 -13.82 -18.46
C ASP A 95 13.76 -12.77 -17.93
N PHE A 96 14.11 -11.77 -18.72
CA PHE A 96 15.00 -10.69 -18.28
C PHE A 96 14.38 -9.83 -17.15
N VAL A 97 13.07 -9.57 -17.17
CA VAL A 97 12.38 -8.86 -16.07
C VAL A 97 12.29 -9.75 -14.83
N TYR A 98 11.93 -11.03 -15.03
CA TYR A 98 11.84 -12.01 -13.96
C TYR A 98 13.20 -12.20 -13.27
N ASP A 99 14.29 -12.28 -14.02
CA ASP A 99 15.64 -12.47 -13.49
C ASP A 99 16.10 -11.24 -12.69
N TYR A 100 15.77 -10.04 -13.17
CA TYR A 100 16.03 -8.81 -12.43
C TYR A 100 15.21 -8.73 -11.13
N LEU A 101 13.96 -9.18 -11.14
CA LEU A 101 13.12 -9.32 -9.95
C LEU A 101 13.71 -10.35 -8.95
N ALA A 102 14.13 -11.51 -9.46
CA ALA A 102 14.66 -12.63 -8.69
C ALA A 102 16.04 -12.36 -8.06
N ALA A 103 16.85 -11.52 -8.71
CA ALA A 103 18.14 -11.07 -8.20
C ALA A 103 18.07 -9.78 -7.35
N SER A 104 16.86 -9.27 -7.10
CA SER A 104 16.67 -8.08 -6.27
C SER A 104 17.24 -8.28 -4.87
N LYS A 105 17.88 -7.23 -4.35
CA LYS A 105 18.54 -7.26 -3.04
C LYS A 105 17.52 -7.48 -1.93
N ASN A 106 17.76 -8.51 -1.12
CA ASN A 106 16.94 -8.77 0.06
C ASN A 106 17.08 -7.63 1.07
N ILE A 107 15.94 -7.12 1.55
CA ILE A 107 15.89 -6.12 2.63
C ILE A 107 16.09 -6.83 3.98
N THR A 108 15.50 -8.03 4.12
CA THR A 108 15.57 -8.88 5.32
C THR A 108 15.39 -10.35 4.92
N LEU A 109 15.57 -11.30 5.86
CA LEU A 109 15.28 -12.74 5.67
C LEU A 109 16.11 -13.46 4.59
N GLU A 110 17.42 -13.21 4.52
CA GLU A 110 18.32 -13.78 3.49
C GLU A 110 18.25 -15.32 3.35
N ASN A 111 17.81 -16.03 4.39
CA ASN A 111 17.80 -17.50 4.44
C ASN A 111 16.41 -18.15 4.31
N ASP A 112 15.34 -17.41 3.98
CA ASP A 112 14.00 -17.99 3.84
C ASP A 112 13.53 -18.05 2.37
N ARG A 113 13.75 -19.21 1.71
CA ARG A 113 13.41 -19.36 0.27
C ARG A 113 11.93 -19.13 -0.07
N ASP A 114 11.00 -19.38 0.86
CA ASP A 114 9.57 -19.26 0.57
C ASP A 114 9.02 -17.85 0.81
N VAL A 115 9.78 -16.99 1.51
CA VAL A 115 9.39 -15.62 1.86
C VAL A 115 10.45 -14.68 1.32
N ILE A 116 10.09 -13.96 0.27
CA ILE A 116 10.98 -12.98 -0.37
C ILE A 116 10.55 -11.60 0.09
N VAL A 117 11.49 -10.88 0.71
CA VAL A 117 11.33 -9.48 1.12
C VAL A 117 12.52 -8.72 0.57
N SER A 118 12.38 -8.24 -0.67
CA SER A 118 13.41 -7.52 -1.41
C SER A 118 12.92 -6.12 -1.81
N GLU A 119 13.83 -5.30 -2.33
CA GLU A 119 13.52 -3.94 -2.78
C GLU A 119 12.42 -3.91 -3.86
N ASN A 120 12.41 -4.92 -4.76
CA ASN A 120 11.48 -4.98 -5.88
C ASN A 120 10.30 -5.95 -5.65
N LEU A 121 10.32 -6.77 -4.60
CA LEU A 121 9.34 -7.83 -4.41
C LEU A 121 9.07 -8.14 -2.93
N PHE A 122 7.80 -8.18 -2.57
CA PHE A 122 7.32 -8.91 -1.41
C PHE A 122 6.52 -10.12 -1.88
N LYS A 123 7.00 -11.32 -1.58
CA LYS A 123 6.30 -12.57 -1.85
C LYS A 123 6.28 -13.45 -0.62
N LEU A 124 5.11 -13.97 -0.26
CA LEU A 124 4.98 -15.01 0.76
C LEU A 124 3.82 -15.96 0.44
N PRO A 125 3.88 -17.22 0.87
CA PRO A 125 2.71 -18.09 0.86
C PRO A 125 1.63 -17.51 1.77
N ILE A 126 0.36 -17.67 1.37
CA ILE A 126 -0.78 -17.23 2.19
C ILE A 126 -0.84 -18.04 3.48
N ASP A 127 -0.57 -19.35 3.40
CA ASP A 127 -0.49 -20.20 4.58
C ASP A 127 0.93 -20.22 5.14
N LEU A 128 1.09 -19.72 6.37
CA LEU A 128 2.35 -19.74 7.11
C LEU A 128 2.36 -20.78 8.24
N SER A 129 1.36 -21.68 8.33
CA SER A 129 1.25 -22.62 9.46
C SER A 129 2.44 -23.58 9.60
N PHE A 130 3.21 -23.80 8.52
CA PHE A 130 4.40 -24.63 8.53
C PHE A 130 5.65 -23.93 9.10
N LYS A 131 5.60 -22.60 9.33
CA LYS A 131 6.70 -21.83 9.94
C LYS A 131 6.53 -21.79 11.47
N SER A 132 7.65 -21.79 12.20
CA SER A 132 7.63 -21.62 13.66
C SER A 132 7.03 -20.27 14.08
N GLU A 133 6.48 -20.19 15.29
CA GLU A 133 5.85 -18.98 15.82
C GLU A 133 6.77 -17.75 15.82
N ASN A 134 8.02 -17.93 16.25
CA ASN A 134 9.03 -16.86 16.21
C ASN A 134 9.25 -16.34 14.79
N LYS A 135 9.30 -17.25 13.81
CA LYS A 135 9.51 -16.89 12.41
C LYS A 135 8.28 -16.21 11.81
N ARG A 136 7.08 -16.67 12.13
CA ARG A 136 5.81 -16.00 11.75
C ARG A 136 5.74 -14.58 12.30
N THR A 137 6.06 -14.40 13.59
CA THR A 137 6.08 -13.09 14.26
C THR A 137 7.07 -12.14 13.60
N PHE A 138 8.26 -12.64 13.23
CA PHE A 138 9.26 -11.85 12.51
C PHE A 138 8.79 -11.44 11.11
N ILE A 139 8.23 -12.38 10.33
CA ILE A 139 7.68 -12.10 8.99
C ILE A 139 6.58 -11.05 9.09
N GLN A 140 5.67 -11.20 10.05
CA GLN A 140 4.60 -10.26 10.33
C GLN A 140 5.13 -8.86 10.64
N GLY A 141 6.06 -8.73 11.60
CA GLY A 141 6.65 -7.44 11.95
C GLY A 141 7.36 -6.77 10.76
N THR A 142 8.04 -7.57 9.94
CA THR A 142 8.73 -7.12 8.73
C THR A 142 7.76 -6.60 7.68
N LEU A 143 6.68 -7.33 7.39
CA LEU A 143 5.67 -6.91 6.41
C LEU A 143 4.87 -5.71 6.91
N MET A 144 4.55 -5.65 8.21
CA MET A 144 3.88 -4.49 8.78
C MET A 144 4.70 -3.21 8.54
N ARG A 145 6.01 -3.25 8.82
CA ARG A 145 6.90 -2.09 8.67
C ARG A 145 7.14 -1.69 7.22
N ASN A 146 7.40 -2.67 6.34
CA ASN A 146 7.91 -2.39 5.00
C ASN A 146 6.82 -2.36 3.91
N LEU A 147 5.65 -2.93 4.18
CA LEU A 147 4.58 -3.08 3.19
C LEU A 147 3.22 -2.57 3.70
N PHE A 148 2.68 -3.13 4.78
CA PHE A 148 1.31 -2.80 5.19
C PHE A 148 1.15 -1.39 5.74
N ILE A 149 2.11 -0.85 6.49
CA ILE A 149 2.04 0.54 6.98
C ILE A 149 2.25 1.54 5.84
N PRO A 150 3.30 1.43 5.00
CA PRO A 150 3.55 2.41 3.93
C PRO A 150 2.48 2.43 2.83
N TYR A 151 1.87 1.28 2.54
CA TYR A 151 0.88 1.11 1.47
C TYR A 151 -0.53 0.77 1.99
N LYS A 152 -0.81 1.14 3.24
CA LYS A 152 -2.06 0.82 3.94
C LYS A 152 -3.30 1.17 3.11
N ASP A 153 -3.36 2.42 2.65
CA ASP A 153 -4.54 2.96 1.97
C ASP A 153 -4.80 2.23 0.65
N ILE A 154 -3.74 1.88 -0.10
CA ILE A 154 -3.83 1.13 -1.35
C ILE A 154 -4.36 -0.29 -1.11
N ILE A 155 -3.87 -0.96 -0.06
CA ILE A 155 -4.32 -2.32 0.28
C ILE A 155 -5.79 -2.30 0.74
N LEU A 156 -6.18 -1.29 1.51
CA LEU A 156 -7.59 -1.11 1.93
C LEU A 156 -8.50 -0.87 0.72
N GLU A 157 -8.13 0.03 -0.19
CA GLU A 157 -8.86 0.30 -1.44
C GLU A 157 -9.00 -0.97 -2.30
N PHE A 158 -7.93 -1.77 -2.39
CA PHE A 158 -7.98 -3.06 -3.09
C PHE A 158 -8.97 -4.03 -2.42
N MET A 159 -8.94 -4.15 -1.09
CA MET A 159 -9.87 -5.00 -0.36
C MET A 159 -11.33 -4.52 -0.47
N GLU A 160 -11.58 -3.22 -0.52
CA GLU A 160 -12.91 -2.65 -0.80
C GLU A 160 -13.36 -2.98 -2.22
N THR A 161 -12.46 -2.89 -3.20
CA THR A 161 -12.72 -3.31 -4.59
C THR A 161 -13.14 -4.78 -4.67
N LEU A 162 -12.51 -5.66 -3.88
CA LEU A 162 -12.85 -7.08 -3.83
C LEU A 162 -14.24 -7.37 -3.23
N LYS A 163 -14.73 -6.51 -2.34
CA LYS A 163 -16.10 -6.61 -1.80
C LYS A 163 -17.16 -6.23 -2.84
N ASN A 164 -16.80 -5.50 -3.90
CA ASN A 164 -17.74 -5.12 -4.95
C ASN A 164 -18.21 -6.35 -5.78
N PRO A 165 -19.53 -6.61 -5.89
CA PRO A 165 -20.05 -7.70 -6.72
C PRO A 165 -19.72 -7.60 -8.22
N ARG A 166 -19.31 -6.41 -8.68
CA ARG A 166 -18.95 -6.13 -10.08
C ARG A 166 -17.46 -6.28 -10.38
N SER A 167 -16.59 -6.47 -9.38
CA SER A 167 -15.15 -6.65 -9.60
C SER A 167 -14.80 -8.09 -10.01
N PHE A 168 -13.72 -8.23 -10.80
CA PHE A 168 -13.14 -9.51 -11.23
C PHE A 168 -14.16 -10.50 -11.83
N GLN A 169 -15.09 -10.01 -12.65
CA GLN A 169 -16.08 -10.83 -13.39
C GLN A 169 -15.45 -11.49 -14.61
N VAL A 170 -14.45 -12.35 -14.40
CA VAL A 170 -13.63 -12.98 -15.46
C VAL A 170 -14.49 -13.73 -16.49
N ASP A 171 -15.59 -14.32 -16.05
CA ASP A 171 -16.59 -14.97 -16.89
C ASP A 171 -17.22 -14.04 -17.95
N LYS A 172 -17.33 -12.73 -17.63
CA LYS A 172 -17.90 -11.71 -18.52
C LYS A 172 -16.86 -10.87 -19.23
N ILE A 173 -15.78 -10.52 -18.54
CA ILE A 173 -14.78 -9.57 -19.04
C ILE A 173 -13.55 -10.26 -19.64
N GLY A 174 -13.39 -11.56 -19.42
CA GLY A 174 -12.20 -12.32 -19.77
C GLY A 174 -11.00 -12.00 -18.87
N GLN A 175 -9.83 -12.51 -19.27
CA GLN A 175 -8.58 -12.28 -18.55
C GLN A 175 -8.01 -10.89 -18.85
N ILE A 176 -7.41 -10.26 -17.83
CA ILE A 176 -6.75 -8.97 -17.89
C ILE A 176 -5.32 -9.13 -17.39
N LEU A 177 -4.34 -9.00 -18.28
CA LEU A 177 -2.95 -9.35 -18.01
C LEU A 177 -2.06 -8.12 -18.03
N LEU A 178 -1.31 -7.86 -16.96
CA LEU A 178 -0.21 -6.89 -17.01
C LEU A 178 1.02 -7.58 -17.62
N SER A 179 1.54 -7.06 -18.72
CA SER A 179 2.53 -7.75 -19.55
C SER A 179 3.87 -7.02 -19.65
N THR A 180 4.93 -7.82 -19.71
CA THR A 180 6.30 -7.43 -20.06
C THR A 180 6.88 -8.34 -21.14
N GLU A 181 6.02 -9.06 -21.85
CA GLU A 181 6.41 -9.77 -23.06
C GLU A 181 6.97 -8.79 -24.10
N TRP A 182 7.85 -9.28 -24.97
CA TRP A 182 8.54 -8.48 -25.98
C TRP A 182 7.61 -7.59 -26.84
N ASP A 183 6.51 -8.13 -27.36
CA ASP A 183 5.59 -7.39 -28.24
C ASP A 183 4.58 -6.52 -27.48
N SER A 184 4.31 -6.87 -26.21
CA SER A 184 3.34 -6.20 -25.34
C SER A 184 4.00 -5.58 -24.09
N TYR A 185 5.24 -5.09 -24.26
CA TYR A 185 6.07 -4.65 -23.15
C TYR A 185 5.46 -3.45 -22.41
N ASN A 186 5.26 -3.58 -21.10
CA ASN A 186 4.67 -2.58 -20.22
C ASN A 186 3.25 -2.16 -20.65
N GLN A 187 2.41 -3.14 -21.00
CA GLN A 187 1.02 -2.93 -21.40
C GLN A 187 0.06 -3.79 -20.59
N ILE A 188 -1.21 -3.40 -20.54
CA ILE A 188 -2.28 -4.31 -20.09
C ILE A 188 -2.96 -4.93 -21.30
N LEU A 189 -3.05 -6.25 -21.34
CA LEU A 189 -3.80 -7.01 -22.32
C LEU A 189 -5.21 -7.29 -21.78
N ILE A 190 -6.23 -6.90 -22.53
CA ILE A 190 -7.64 -7.16 -22.22
C ILE A 190 -8.28 -8.05 -23.28
N SER A 191 -9.36 -8.74 -22.90
CA SER A 191 -10.09 -9.61 -23.81
C SER A 191 -10.92 -8.80 -24.78
N SER A 192 -10.91 -9.18 -26.06
CA SER A 192 -11.80 -8.62 -27.07
C SER A 192 -13.29 -8.84 -26.76
N LYS A 193 -13.62 -9.81 -25.90
CA LYS A 193 -14.98 -10.15 -25.46
C LYS A 193 -15.48 -9.31 -24.28
N MET A 194 -14.67 -8.39 -23.77
CA MET A 194 -15.06 -7.51 -22.66
C MET A 194 -16.28 -6.66 -23.03
N ASP A 195 -17.22 -6.53 -22.09
CA ASP A 195 -18.42 -5.71 -22.24
C ASP A 195 -18.10 -4.26 -22.64
N SER A 196 -18.90 -3.67 -23.54
CA SER A 196 -18.64 -2.36 -24.14
C SER A 196 -18.55 -1.21 -23.14
N GLU A 197 -19.33 -1.25 -22.06
CA GLU A 197 -19.33 -0.19 -21.05
C GLU A 197 -18.03 -0.25 -20.23
N MET A 198 -17.67 -1.44 -19.74
CA MET A 198 -16.41 -1.64 -19.01
C MET A 198 -15.19 -1.40 -19.88
N LYS A 199 -15.25 -1.80 -21.16
CA LYS A 199 -14.19 -1.62 -22.15
C LYS A 199 -13.84 -0.14 -22.34
N THR A 200 -14.84 0.74 -22.38
CA THR A 200 -14.62 2.19 -22.56
C THR A 200 -13.88 2.78 -21.36
N ASN A 201 -14.24 2.39 -20.15
CA ASN A 201 -13.57 2.84 -18.93
C ASN A 201 -12.13 2.30 -18.85
N TYR A 202 -11.95 1.02 -19.16
CA TYR A 202 -10.66 0.35 -19.05
C TYR A 202 -9.67 0.84 -20.11
N LEU A 203 -10.13 1.22 -21.30
CA LEU A 203 -9.28 1.73 -22.39
C LEU A 203 -8.63 3.08 -22.14
N SER A 204 -9.07 3.82 -21.12
CA SER A 204 -8.48 5.11 -20.82
C SER A 204 -6.97 4.94 -20.50
N PRO A 205 -6.09 5.74 -21.12
CA PRO A 205 -4.66 5.70 -20.82
C PRO A 205 -4.44 5.93 -19.33
N THR A 206 -3.51 5.18 -18.74
CA THR A 206 -3.14 5.29 -17.33
C THR A 206 -1.64 5.52 -17.20
N ALA A 207 -1.25 6.12 -16.08
CA ALA A 207 0.15 6.44 -15.82
C ALA A 207 1.01 5.16 -15.74
N GLY A 208 2.28 5.29 -16.09
CA GLY A 208 3.29 4.22 -15.96
C GLY A 208 3.20 3.08 -16.98
N LEU A 209 2.17 3.06 -17.84
CA LEU A 209 1.98 2.05 -18.88
C LEU A 209 2.13 2.62 -20.29
N ASN A 210 2.59 1.79 -21.23
CA ASN A 210 2.69 2.13 -22.65
C ASN A 210 1.33 2.15 -23.34
N GLY A 211 0.36 1.39 -22.84
CA GLY A 211 -0.97 1.31 -23.41
C GLY A 211 -1.77 0.10 -22.92
N ILE A 212 -2.95 -0.06 -23.49
CA ILE A 212 -3.88 -1.15 -23.21
C ILE A 212 -4.29 -1.74 -24.56
N ASN A 213 -4.08 -3.05 -24.75
CA ASN A 213 -4.26 -3.74 -26.03
C ASN A 213 -5.23 -4.94 -25.93
N PHE A 214 -5.84 -5.33 -27.05
CA PHE A 214 -6.94 -6.30 -27.16
C PHE A 214 -6.51 -7.74 -27.46
N ASP A 215 -5.48 -8.24 -26.78
CA ASP A 215 -4.88 -9.52 -27.17
C ASP A 215 -4.89 -10.59 -26.09
N SER A 216 -5.49 -10.37 -24.90
CA SER A 216 -5.31 -11.32 -23.79
C SER A 216 -5.80 -12.74 -24.08
N LYS A 217 -6.93 -12.86 -24.80
CA LYS A 217 -7.50 -14.16 -25.15
C LYS A 217 -6.65 -14.88 -26.20
N THR A 218 -6.33 -14.19 -27.29
CA THR A 218 -5.49 -14.74 -28.38
C THR A 218 -4.13 -15.14 -27.85
N HIS A 219 -3.52 -14.28 -27.04
CA HIS A 219 -2.26 -14.51 -26.34
C HIS A 219 -2.27 -15.80 -25.51
N LEU A 220 -3.26 -15.95 -24.62
CA LEU A 220 -3.36 -17.14 -23.78
C LEU A 220 -3.69 -18.42 -24.58
N GLU A 221 -4.49 -18.31 -25.65
CA GLU A 221 -4.85 -19.46 -26.50
C GLU A 221 -3.66 -19.99 -27.32
N GLN A 222 -2.61 -19.19 -27.54
CA GLN A 222 -1.37 -19.66 -28.16
C GLN A 222 -0.61 -20.67 -27.28
N PHE A 223 -0.70 -20.52 -25.95
CA PHE A 223 0.10 -21.29 -25.01
C PHE A 223 -0.70 -22.32 -24.20
N TYR A 224 -1.99 -22.05 -23.95
CA TYR A 224 -2.81 -22.85 -23.05
C TYR A 224 -3.97 -23.53 -23.77
N SER A 225 -4.21 -24.79 -23.41
CA SER A 225 -5.42 -25.50 -23.85
C SER A 225 -6.68 -24.89 -23.25
N LEU A 226 -7.83 -25.04 -23.91
CA LEU A 226 -9.13 -24.58 -23.40
C LEU A 226 -9.43 -25.09 -21.98
N LYS A 227 -9.01 -26.32 -21.65
CA LYS A 227 -9.16 -26.90 -20.30
C LYS A 227 -8.34 -26.12 -19.27
N ASN A 228 -7.12 -25.72 -19.62
CA ASN A 228 -6.26 -24.92 -18.73
C ASN A 228 -6.83 -23.51 -18.52
N LEU A 229 -7.35 -22.89 -19.59
CA LEU A 229 -7.98 -21.57 -19.50
C LEU A 229 -9.19 -21.59 -18.57
N LYS A 230 -10.07 -22.59 -18.71
CA LYS A 230 -11.21 -22.76 -17.79
C LYS A 230 -10.76 -22.96 -16.34
N ARG A 231 -9.71 -23.74 -16.12
CA ARG A 231 -9.13 -23.92 -14.77
C ARG A 231 -8.62 -22.61 -14.18
N ILE A 232 -7.97 -21.77 -14.98
CA ILE A 232 -7.50 -20.44 -14.55
C ILE A 232 -8.69 -19.53 -14.22
N GLU A 233 -9.74 -19.53 -15.05
CA GLU A 233 -10.97 -18.76 -14.80
C GLU A 233 -11.65 -19.18 -13.49
N GLU A 234 -11.86 -20.49 -13.29
CA GLU A 234 -12.41 -21.05 -12.05
C GLU A 234 -11.57 -20.68 -10.83
N LEU A 235 -10.24 -20.73 -10.95
CA LEU A 235 -9.32 -20.33 -9.90
C LEU A 235 -9.50 -18.85 -9.50
N VAL A 236 -9.55 -17.93 -10.47
CA VAL A 236 -9.74 -16.50 -10.17
C VAL A 236 -11.10 -16.24 -9.53
N LEU A 237 -12.16 -16.91 -10.02
CA LEU A 237 -13.50 -16.81 -9.44
C LEU A 237 -13.55 -17.33 -8.00
N ASN A 238 -12.88 -18.44 -7.72
CA ASN A 238 -12.77 -19.00 -6.36
C ASN A 238 -12.00 -18.08 -5.42
N LEU A 239 -10.85 -17.54 -5.85
CA LEU A 239 -10.11 -16.54 -5.08
C LEU A 239 -10.99 -15.35 -4.77
N ARG A 240 -11.65 -14.78 -5.76
CA ARG A 240 -12.54 -13.64 -5.56
C ARG A 240 -13.66 -13.96 -4.57
N LYS A 241 -14.30 -15.12 -4.68
CA LYS A 241 -15.34 -15.57 -3.74
C LYS A 241 -14.82 -15.61 -2.30
N VAL A 242 -13.61 -16.13 -2.09
CA VAL A 242 -12.96 -16.17 -0.78
C VAL A 242 -12.66 -14.75 -0.29
N TYR A 243 -11.87 -13.98 -1.04
CA TYR A 243 -11.38 -12.66 -0.61
C TYR A 243 -12.49 -11.60 -0.45
N SER A 244 -13.60 -11.72 -1.19
CA SER A 244 -14.76 -10.84 -1.04
C SER A 244 -15.48 -10.98 0.32
N LYS A 245 -15.29 -12.11 1.02
CA LYS A 245 -15.95 -12.44 2.28
C LYS A 245 -15.03 -12.40 3.49
N ILE A 246 -13.75 -12.12 3.29
CA ILE A 246 -12.78 -12.08 4.39
C ILE A 246 -13.02 -10.83 5.22
N ASP A 247 -13.25 -11.05 6.51
CA ASP A 247 -13.15 -10.00 7.52
C ASP A 247 -11.68 -9.72 7.82
N TYR A 248 -11.34 -8.46 8.04
CA TYR A 248 -9.99 -8.05 8.40
C TYR A 248 -10.03 -6.80 9.28
N ASP A 249 -9.00 -6.62 10.09
CA ASP A 249 -8.83 -5.42 10.91
C ASP A 249 -8.06 -4.35 10.10
N PRO A 250 -8.65 -3.19 9.80
CA PRO A 250 -7.95 -2.10 9.11
C PRO A 250 -6.73 -1.56 9.87
N MET A 251 -6.61 -1.80 11.18
CA MET A 251 -5.42 -1.46 11.96
C MET A 251 -4.33 -2.53 11.88
N TYR A 252 -4.70 -3.76 11.49
CA TYR A 252 -3.82 -4.91 11.45
C TYR A 252 -4.01 -5.72 10.15
N LEU A 253 -3.55 -5.15 9.03
CA LEU A 253 -3.74 -5.72 7.69
C LEU A 253 -3.18 -7.12 7.48
N PHE A 254 -2.24 -7.58 8.32
CA PHE A 254 -1.77 -8.97 8.26
C PHE A 254 -2.90 -9.98 8.55
N SER A 255 -3.98 -9.57 9.23
CA SER A 255 -5.16 -10.41 9.43
C SER A 255 -5.79 -10.86 8.10
N ILE A 256 -5.61 -10.10 7.00
CA ILE A 256 -6.07 -10.48 5.66
C ILE A 256 -5.47 -11.84 5.28
N LEU A 257 -4.16 -12.02 5.47
CA LEU A 257 -3.46 -13.25 5.10
C LEU A 257 -3.85 -14.42 6.00
N VAL A 258 -3.95 -14.16 7.32
CA VAL A 258 -4.36 -15.16 8.30
C VAL A 258 -5.76 -15.68 7.98
N ASN A 259 -6.71 -14.78 7.75
CA ASN A 259 -8.10 -15.15 7.48
C ASN A 259 -8.24 -15.77 6.09
N ALA A 260 -7.50 -15.30 5.08
CA ALA A 260 -7.43 -15.93 3.77
C ALA A 260 -6.94 -17.38 3.87
N SER A 261 -5.90 -17.65 4.65
CA SER A 261 -5.36 -19.00 4.80
C SER A 261 -6.41 -19.97 5.37
N MET A 262 -7.20 -19.52 6.34
CA MET A 262 -8.28 -20.33 6.92
C MET A 262 -9.40 -20.58 5.91
N SER A 263 -9.86 -19.53 5.21
CA SER A 263 -10.93 -19.65 4.22
C SER A 263 -10.54 -20.49 3.00
N LEU A 264 -9.30 -20.37 2.51
CA LEU A 264 -8.80 -21.17 1.39
C LEU A 264 -8.68 -22.66 1.75
N LYS A 265 -8.22 -22.97 2.97
CA LYS A 265 -8.20 -24.35 3.48
C LYS A 265 -9.61 -24.95 3.55
N SER A 266 -10.60 -24.18 4.02
CA SER A 266 -11.98 -24.67 4.15
C SER A 266 -12.74 -24.77 2.83
N GLU A 267 -12.59 -23.80 1.93
CA GLU A 267 -13.38 -23.74 0.68
C GLU A 267 -12.76 -24.55 -0.47
N ILE A 268 -11.43 -24.62 -0.55
CA ILE A 268 -10.72 -25.20 -1.70
C ILE A 268 -10.08 -26.55 -1.35
N GLY A 269 -10.09 -26.96 -0.08
CA GLY A 269 -9.39 -28.18 0.37
C GLY A 269 -7.88 -28.09 0.14
N SER A 270 -7.36 -26.86 0.00
CA SER A 270 -5.96 -26.61 -0.33
C SER A 270 -5.06 -27.03 0.84
N SER A 271 -4.44 -28.20 0.67
CA SER A 271 -3.29 -28.65 1.47
C SER A 271 -2.00 -28.34 0.72
N THR A 272 -1.81 -27.12 0.20
CA THR A 272 -0.52 -26.73 -0.37
C THR A 272 0.46 -26.27 0.72
N ALA A 273 0.54 -27.05 1.81
CA ALA A 273 1.73 -27.08 2.65
C ALA A 273 2.77 -27.93 1.91
N GLN A 274 3.35 -27.38 0.84
CA GLN A 274 4.54 -27.98 0.25
C GLN A 274 5.69 -27.76 1.23
N ASN A 275 5.82 -28.69 2.19
CA ASN A 275 7.07 -29.00 2.88
C ASN A 275 8.05 -29.58 1.84
N ILE A 276 8.47 -28.77 0.86
CA ILE A 276 9.67 -29.11 0.12
C ILE A 276 10.79 -28.67 1.05
N GLU A 277 11.41 -29.62 1.74
CA GLU A 277 12.73 -29.42 2.34
C GLU A 277 13.71 -29.10 1.20
N ARG A 278 13.75 -27.82 0.82
CA ARG A 278 14.61 -27.32 -0.23
C ARG A 278 16.03 -27.28 0.31
N SER A 279 16.96 -27.88 -0.43
CA SER A 279 18.39 -27.84 -0.13
C SER A 279 18.86 -26.40 0.08
N LYS A 280 19.62 -26.14 1.15
CA LYS A 280 20.18 -24.82 1.51
C LYS A 280 21.36 -24.41 0.61
N GLU A 281 21.33 -24.76 -0.67
CA GLU A 281 22.37 -24.33 -1.59
C GLU A 281 22.18 -22.84 -1.89
N LYS A 282 23.29 -22.10 -1.83
CA LYS A 282 23.35 -20.68 -2.13
C LYS A 282 23.21 -20.52 -3.64
N LEU A 283 21.99 -20.26 -4.11
CA LEU A 283 21.70 -19.99 -5.52
C LEU A 283 22.08 -18.56 -5.87
N GLU A 284 22.33 -18.33 -7.17
CA GLU A 284 22.69 -17.00 -7.69
C GLU A 284 21.50 -16.02 -7.70
N LYS A 285 20.26 -16.53 -7.78
CA LYS A 285 19.01 -15.77 -7.62
C LYS A 285 17.93 -16.56 -6.87
N ASN A 286 16.93 -15.86 -6.35
CA ASN A 286 15.81 -16.46 -5.62
C ASN A 286 14.73 -17.00 -6.57
N SER A 287 14.15 -18.17 -6.26
CA SER A 287 13.01 -18.68 -7.05
C SER A 287 11.73 -17.95 -6.66
N VAL A 288 11.36 -16.94 -7.45
CA VAL A 288 10.12 -16.19 -7.28
C VAL A 288 8.90 -17.05 -7.62
N PHE A 289 8.91 -17.82 -8.72
CA PHE A 289 7.84 -18.76 -9.06
C PHE A 289 8.29 -20.22 -8.91
N LEU A 290 7.35 -21.12 -8.62
CA LEU A 290 7.66 -22.55 -8.51
C LEU A 290 8.07 -23.12 -9.87
N SER A 291 7.35 -22.71 -10.92
CA SER A 291 7.63 -23.09 -12.30
C SER A 291 9.01 -22.64 -12.81
N ALA A 292 9.64 -21.67 -12.15
CA ALA A 292 10.94 -21.14 -12.53
C ALA A 292 12.14 -21.87 -11.89
N GLU A 293 11.93 -22.75 -10.91
CA GLU A 293 13.01 -23.44 -10.17
C GLU A 293 14.08 -24.08 -11.07
N PRO A 294 13.74 -24.74 -12.21
CA PRO A 294 14.74 -25.35 -13.07
C PRO A 294 15.74 -24.36 -13.70
N ARG A 295 15.48 -23.05 -13.61
CA ARG A 295 16.23 -21.98 -14.29
C ARG A 295 16.90 -21.01 -13.31
N MET A 296 17.13 -21.45 -12.08
CA MET A 296 17.76 -20.63 -11.04
C MET A 296 19.25 -20.34 -11.29
N HIS A 297 19.89 -21.04 -12.22
CA HIS A 297 21.31 -20.90 -12.57
C HIS A 297 21.56 -20.18 -13.90
N SER A 298 20.51 -19.71 -14.56
CA SER A 298 20.63 -18.99 -15.83
C SER A 298 20.22 -17.54 -15.66
N PHE A 299 20.96 -16.61 -16.24
CA PHE A 299 20.57 -15.20 -16.32
C PHE A 299 20.36 -14.80 -17.77
N VAL A 300 19.25 -14.13 -18.03
CA VAL A 300 19.00 -13.46 -19.31
C VAL A 300 19.31 -11.98 -19.17
N GLU A 301 20.20 -11.50 -20.04
CA GLU A 301 20.54 -10.08 -20.08
C GLU A 301 19.36 -9.23 -20.57
N TRP A 302 19.32 -8.00 -20.07
CA TRP A 302 18.30 -7.05 -20.48
C TRP A 302 18.52 -6.60 -21.92
N LEU A 303 17.51 -6.76 -22.78
CA LEU A 303 17.62 -6.40 -24.18
C LEU A 303 17.75 -4.88 -24.36
N GLU A 304 18.66 -4.44 -25.23
CA GLU A 304 18.94 -3.01 -25.47
C GLU A 304 17.71 -2.23 -25.95
N ILE A 305 16.79 -2.88 -26.66
CA ILE A 305 15.53 -2.28 -27.14
C ILE A 305 14.63 -1.80 -25.98
N PHE A 306 14.79 -2.37 -24.78
CA PHE A 306 14.07 -1.99 -23.57
C PHE A 306 14.94 -1.15 -22.63
N LYS A 307 15.79 -0.27 -23.19
CA LYS A 307 16.76 0.53 -22.43
C LYS A 307 16.14 1.20 -21.20
N ARG A 308 16.71 0.88 -20.04
CA ARG A 308 16.32 1.46 -18.75
C ARG A 308 16.73 2.93 -18.68
N LYS A 309 15.85 3.77 -18.13
CA LYS A 309 16.05 5.20 -17.88
C LYS A 309 15.96 5.47 -16.39
N THR A 310 16.54 6.57 -15.95
CA THR A 310 16.29 7.04 -14.58
C THR A 310 14.94 7.75 -14.53
N LYS A 311 14.27 7.69 -13.38
CA LYS A 311 13.01 8.41 -13.16
C LYS A 311 13.17 9.91 -13.43
N ASP A 312 14.25 10.49 -12.93
CA ASP A 312 14.58 11.90 -13.08
C ASP A 312 14.77 12.32 -14.54
N GLU A 313 15.39 11.47 -15.38
CA GLU A 313 15.53 11.72 -16.82
C GLU A 313 14.16 11.87 -17.48
N LEU A 314 13.22 10.97 -17.16
CA LEU A 314 11.87 11.02 -17.72
C LEU A 314 11.08 12.24 -17.22
N GLU A 315 11.08 12.48 -15.91
CA GLU A 315 10.35 13.60 -15.32
C GLU A 315 10.85 14.97 -15.83
N ARG A 316 12.15 15.10 -16.12
CA ARG A 316 12.73 16.33 -16.72
C ARG A 316 12.43 16.50 -18.20
N SER A 317 12.20 15.39 -18.92
CA SER A 317 11.93 15.40 -20.36
C SER A 317 10.51 15.86 -20.71
N VAL A 318 9.61 15.84 -19.73
CA VAL A 318 8.24 16.34 -19.90
C VAL A 318 8.28 17.86 -19.87
N VAL A 319 8.15 18.48 -21.04
CA VAL A 319 7.91 19.93 -21.15
C VAL A 319 6.60 20.23 -20.44
N GLN A 320 6.67 21.01 -19.35
CA GLN A 320 5.49 21.54 -18.68
C GLN A 320 4.81 22.52 -19.64
N GLU A 321 3.92 22.02 -20.49
CA GLU A 321 3.05 22.90 -21.26
C GLU A 321 2.23 23.73 -20.27
N ALA A 322 2.47 25.04 -20.23
CA ALA A 322 1.74 26.00 -19.41
C ALA A 322 0.27 26.17 -19.86
N SER A 323 -0.28 25.25 -20.64
CA SER A 323 -1.56 25.37 -21.33
C SER A 323 -2.61 24.43 -20.77
N LYS A 324 -3.71 25.07 -20.33
CA LYS A 324 -5.00 24.52 -19.87
C LYS A 324 -4.89 23.67 -18.60
N LEU A 325 -5.20 24.31 -17.47
CA LEU A 325 -5.56 23.62 -16.22
C LEU A 325 -6.56 22.51 -16.55
N TYR A 326 -6.18 21.25 -16.31
CA TYR A 326 -7.14 20.16 -16.26
C TYR A 326 -8.15 20.49 -15.14
N GLN A 327 -9.38 20.81 -15.54
CA GLN A 327 -10.53 20.81 -14.67
C GLN A 327 -11.22 19.46 -14.91
N PRO A 328 -11.28 18.56 -13.92
CA PRO A 328 -12.07 17.34 -14.07
C PRO A 328 -13.50 17.74 -14.46
N GLN A 329 -14.09 17.07 -15.45
CA GLN A 329 -15.52 17.20 -15.68
C GLN A 329 -16.22 16.64 -14.45
N ASP A 330 -16.99 17.48 -13.76
CA ASP A 330 -17.82 17.07 -12.64
C ASP A 330 -18.68 15.88 -13.09
N VAL A 331 -18.45 14.73 -12.45
CA VAL A 331 -19.39 13.61 -12.49
C VAL A 331 -20.62 14.09 -11.73
N ASP A 332 -21.79 14.01 -12.38
CA ASP A 332 -23.10 14.39 -11.86
C ASP A 332 -23.22 14.06 -10.35
N GLU A 333 -23.18 15.11 -9.51
CA GLU A 333 -23.56 15.06 -8.10
C GLU A 333 -25.08 14.93 -7.98
N GLN A 334 -25.63 13.83 -8.50
CA GLN A 334 -27.01 13.42 -8.23
C GLN A 334 -27.02 12.07 -7.55
N THR A 335 -26.51 11.99 -6.33
CA THR A 335 -27.05 11.12 -5.25
C THR A 335 -26.24 11.26 -3.96
N THR A 336 -26.35 12.40 -3.28
CA THR A 336 -26.61 12.38 -1.83
C THR A 336 -27.17 13.74 -1.44
N LYS A 337 -28.50 13.83 -1.25
CA LYS A 337 -29.08 14.92 -0.46
C LYS A 337 -28.64 14.71 0.99
N ALA A 338 -27.44 15.13 1.33
CA ALA A 338 -27.07 15.42 2.69
C ALA A 338 -27.79 16.73 3.06
N THR A 339 -28.65 16.64 4.07
CA THR A 339 -29.31 17.76 4.72
C THR A 339 -28.29 18.85 5.01
N ILE A 340 -28.47 20.01 4.39
CA ILE A 340 -27.65 21.20 4.58
C ILE A 340 -27.77 21.61 6.06
N PHE A 341 -26.79 21.21 6.87
CA PHE A 341 -26.52 21.89 8.14
C PHE A 341 -25.83 23.21 7.80
N ARG A 342 -26.58 24.28 7.95
CA ARG A 342 -26.14 25.66 7.78
C ARG A 342 -25.38 26.05 9.04
N GLU A 343 -24.09 25.74 9.10
CA GLU A 343 -23.17 26.38 10.03
C GLU A 343 -22.28 27.37 9.28
N GLU A 344 -22.10 28.51 9.93
CA GLU A 344 -21.48 29.73 9.44
C GLU A 344 -20.14 29.47 8.76
N GLN A 345 -19.95 30.11 7.59
CA GLN A 345 -18.69 30.15 6.87
C GLN A 345 -17.57 30.67 7.79
N LYS A 346 -16.80 29.76 8.39
CA LYS A 346 -15.49 30.10 8.93
C LYS A 346 -14.55 30.35 7.76
N GLU A 347 -14.20 31.62 7.57
CA GLU A 347 -13.16 32.06 6.63
C GLU A 347 -11.93 31.13 6.70
N PHE A 348 -11.60 30.55 5.55
CA PHE A 348 -10.41 29.74 5.37
C PHE A 348 -9.17 30.66 5.40
N LYS A 349 -8.53 30.81 6.57
CA LYS A 349 -7.24 31.54 6.68
C LYS A 349 -6.07 30.58 6.47
N ILE A 350 -5.31 30.83 5.39
CA ILE A 350 -4.10 30.11 4.98
C ILE A 350 -3.08 30.08 6.14
N ARG A 351 -2.47 28.91 6.39
CA ARG A 351 -1.48 28.65 7.45
C ARG A 351 -0.17 29.39 7.23
N THR A 352 -0.14 30.67 7.56
CA THR A 352 1.09 31.43 7.83
C THR A 352 0.90 32.36 9.03
N MET A 353 0.15 31.92 10.05
CA MET A 353 0.20 32.59 11.35
C MET A 353 1.55 32.24 12.00
N LYS A 354 2.49 33.18 11.93
CA LYS A 354 3.68 33.18 12.80
C LYS A 354 3.19 33.02 14.24
N ARG A 355 3.73 32.03 14.97
CA ARG A 355 3.43 31.83 16.39
C ARG A 355 3.67 33.13 17.15
N PRO A 356 2.79 33.52 18.09
CA PRO A 356 2.97 34.75 18.84
C PRO A 356 4.27 34.66 19.64
N THR A 357 5.07 35.73 19.62
CA THR A 357 6.22 35.84 20.52
C THR A 357 5.71 36.21 21.90
N VAL A 358 6.07 35.43 22.92
CA VAL A 358 5.62 35.64 24.30
C VAL A 358 6.80 35.83 25.22
N ARG A 359 6.66 36.73 26.20
CA ARG A 359 7.69 36.98 27.20
C ARG A 359 7.79 35.77 28.14
N PRO A 360 9.00 35.32 28.50
CA PRO A 360 9.18 34.23 29.45
C PRO A 360 8.65 34.67 30.82
N LYS A 361 7.85 33.81 31.44
CA LYS A 361 7.27 33.99 32.77
C LYS A 361 7.81 32.92 33.70
N PRO A 362 8.12 33.23 34.97
CA PRO A 362 8.50 32.21 35.93
C PRO A 362 7.33 31.24 36.15
N LEU A 363 7.63 29.94 36.17
CA LEU A 363 6.61 28.93 36.41
C LEU A 363 6.04 29.08 37.83
N PRO A 364 4.70 29.01 38.00
CA PRO A 364 4.10 28.95 39.33
C PRO A 364 4.49 27.63 40.02
N ILE A 365 4.42 27.60 41.34
CA ILE A 365 4.68 26.39 42.12
C ILE A 365 3.57 25.37 41.80
N ILE A 366 3.96 24.22 41.26
CA ILE A 366 3.04 23.12 40.96
C ILE A 366 2.84 22.33 42.26
N PRO A 367 1.60 22.15 42.75
CA PRO A 367 1.33 21.42 43.98
C PRO A 367 1.74 19.94 43.84
N THR A 368 2.17 19.32 44.93
CA THR A 368 2.67 17.93 44.94
C THR A 368 1.73 16.95 45.62
N SER A 369 0.55 17.38 46.06
CA SER A 369 -0.34 16.61 46.93
C SER A 369 -1.53 15.98 46.21
N ASN A 370 -1.97 16.53 45.08
CA ASN A 370 -3.19 16.12 44.40
C ASN A 370 -3.09 16.30 42.88
N SER A 371 -3.38 15.22 42.15
CA SER A 371 -3.37 15.18 40.68
C SER A 371 -4.32 16.19 40.02
N LEU A 372 -5.46 16.50 40.65
CA LEU A 372 -6.42 17.48 40.14
C LEU A 372 -5.85 18.90 40.24
N ASP A 373 -5.27 19.24 41.38
CA ASP A 373 -4.66 20.56 41.61
C ASP A 373 -3.47 20.78 40.67
N ILE A 374 -2.70 19.72 40.39
CA ILE A 374 -1.62 19.74 39.38
C ILE A 374 -2.18 20.10 38.00
N LEU A 375 -3.24 19.42 37.55
CA LEU A 375 -3.84 19.66 36.24
C LEU A 375 -4.48 21.06 36.13
N LEU A 376 -5.07 21.57 37.22
CA LEU A 376 -5.61 22.93 37.27
C LEU A 376 -4.51 23.99 37.10
N VAL A 377 -3.35 23.80 37.73
CA VAL A 377 -2.21 24.71 37.58
C VAL A 377 -1.65 24.65 36.15
N ILE A 378 -1.55 23.46 35.56
CA ILE A 378 -1.12 23.31 34.16
C ILE A 378 -2.11 23.99 33.21
N ARG A 379 -3.41 23.84 33.43
CA ARG A 379 -4.46 24.53 32.67
C ARG A 379 -4.29 26.05 32.75
N GLU A 380 -4.01 26.57 33.94
CA GLU A 380 -3.79 28.00 34.17
C GLU A 380 -2.53 28.51 33.44
N ILE A 381 -1.45 27.73 33.41
CA ILE A 381 -0.23 28.04 32.65
C ILE A 381 -0.53 28.14 31.14
N VAL A 382 -1.32 27.21 30.59
CA VAL A 382 -1.74 27.27 29.18
C VAL A 382 -2.67 28.46 28.93
N TYR A 383 -3.59 28.75 29.86
CA TYR A 383 -4.52 29.88 29.75
C TYR A 383 -3.80 31.23 29.77
N ARG A 384 -2.77 31.39 30.61
CA ARG A 384 -2.00 32.62 30.81
C ARG A 384 -0.94 32.88 29.73
N ASP A 385 -0.98 32.17 28.60
CA ASP A 385 -0.05 32.33 27.48
C ASP A 385 1.41 32.29 27.96
N TYR A 386 1.84 31.16 28.51
CA TYR A 386 3.26 30.89 28.72
C TYR A 386 3.90 30.48 27.39
N ASP A 387 5.22 30.63 27.27
CA ASP A 387 5.94 30.10 26.13
C ASP A 387 5.89 28.57 26.11
N ILE A 388 5.98 27.99 24.92
CA ILE A 388 5.82 26.56 24.65
C ILE A 388 6.79 25.72 25.50
N ARG A 389 8.03 26.18 25.74
CA ARG A 389 8.99 25.44 26.58
C ARG A 389 8.60 25.46 28.05
N SER A 390 8.10 26.59 28.56
CA SER A 390 7.58 26.66 29.93
C SER A 390 6.36 25.75 30.10
N ILE A 391 5.46 25.69 29.12
CA ILE A 391 4.33 24.74 29.11
C ILE A 391 4.84 23.29 29.13
N ALA A 392 5.85 22.97 28.32
CA ALA A 392 6.47 21.63 28.32
C ALA A 392 7.06 21.27 29.69
N ARG A 393 7.78 22.21 30.31
CA ARG A 393 8.38 22.00 31.63
C ARG A 393 7.33 21.83 32.73
N ALA A 394 6.23 22.57 32.66
CA ALA A 394 5.10 22.41 33.58
C ALA A 394 4.41 21.04 33.44
N LEU A 395 4.22 20.58 32.19
CA LEU A 395 3.68 19.25 31.90
C LEU A 395 4.63 18.14 32.35
N GLU A 396 5.94 18.32 32.21
CA GLU A 396 6.95 17.37 32.66
C GLU A 396 6.95 17.22 34.19
N ILE A 397 6.99 18.34 34.92
CA ILE A 397 6.93 18.35 36.39
C ILE A 397 5.60 17.74 36.87
N GLY A 398 4.48 18.16 36.27
CA GLY A 398 3.16 17.65 36.62
C GLY A 398 3.01 16.16 36.33
N ARG A 399 3.53 15.67 35.20
CA ARG A 399 3.55 14.23 34.87
C ARG A 399 4.30 13.45 35.94
N ASP A 400 5.46 13.92 36.36
CA ASP A 400 6.30 13.20 37.33
C ASP A 400 5.63 13.14 38.71
N TYR A 401 4.91 14.19 39.12
CA TYR A 401 4.10 14.17 40.34
C TYR A 401 2.80 13.35 40.20
N ILE A 402 2.13 13.36 39.05
CA ILE A 402 0.95 12.51 38.83
C ILE A 402 1.34 11.04 38.79
N LYS A 403 2.53 10.72 38.24
CA LYS A 403 3.08 9.36 38.17
C LYS A 403 3.28 8.73 39.54
N THR A 404 3.59 9.52 40.58
CA THR A 404 3.72 9.00 41.95
C THR A 404 2.38 8.77 42.63
N MET A 405 1.27 9.28 42.07
CA MET A 405 -0.07 9.19 42.66
C MET A 405 -0.97 8.19 41.93
N ILE A 406 -0.89 8.07 40.59
CA ILE A 406 -1.85 7.30 39.80
C ILE A 406 -1.18 6.59 38.60
N LEU A 407 -1.58 5.33 38.36
CA LEU A 407 -1.19 4.47 37.23
C LEU A 407 -2.11 4.66 36.00
N HIS A 408 -2.33 5.89 35.55
CA HIS A 408 -3.05 6.15 34.29
C HIS A 408 -2.07 6.24 33.11
N SER A 409 -1.74 5.09 32.52
CA SER A 409 -0.79 4.96 31.41
C SER A 409 -1.10 5.91 30.24
N ASN A 410 -2.38 6.12 29.91
CA ASN A 410 -2.79 6.95 28.78
C ASN A 410 -2.54 8.45 29.01
N ILE A 411 -2.81 8.99 30.21
CA ILE A 411 -2.58 10.42 30.52
C ILE A 411 -1.07 10.69 30.55
N LEU A 412 -0.30 9.82 31.21
CA LEU A 412 1.16 9.95 31.30
C LEU A 412 1.84 9.86 29.92
N TRP A 413 1.30 9.02 29.03
CA TRP A 413 1.78 8.90 27.65
C TRP A 413 1.49 10.17 26.84
N GLU A 414 0.27 10.70 26.88
CA GLU A 414 -0.09 11.93 26.18
C GLU A 414 0.71 13.15 26.68
N MET A 415 0.86 13.30 27.99
CA MET A 415 1.72 14.34 28.56
C MET A 415 3.16 14.20 28.05
N SER A 416 3.70 12.98 27.99
CA SER A 416 5.06 12.74 27.48
C SER A 416 5.19 13.06 25.98
N ARG A 417 4.16 12.77 25.19
CA ARG A 417 4.11 13.11 23.76
C ARG A 417 4.17 14.63 23.56
N ILE A 418 3.38 15.38 24.32
CA ILE A 418 3.33 16.85 24.23
C ILE A 418 4.65 17.47 24.73
N VAL A 419 5.22 16.99 25.83
CA VAL A 419 6.52 17.43 26.34
C VAL A 419 7.61 17.29 25.27
N ASN A 420 7.71 16.11 24.64
CA ASN A 420 8.70 15.86 23.59
C ASN A 420 8.52 16.74 22.36
N LEU A 421 7.27 17.05 22.00
CA LEU A 421 6.96 17.93 20.88
C LEU A 421 7.36 19.37 21.19
N TYR A 422 7.09 19.85 22.41
CA TYR A 422 7.22 21.25 22.79
C TYR A 422 8.64 21.61 23.27
N GLN A 423 9.41 20.67 23.81
CA GLN A 423 10.82 20.90 24.16
C GLN A 423 11.70 21.25 22.93
N ARG A 424 11.31 20.81 21.73
CA ARG A 424 12.04 21.04 20.47
C ARG A 424 11.77 22.40 19.81
N VAL A 425 10.84 23.19 20.35
CA VAL A 425 10.46 24.50 19.80
C VAL A 425 11.42 25.59 20.27
N ASP A 426 11.62 26.63 19.47
CA ASP A 426 12.45 27.80 19.86
C ASP A 426 11.87 28.53 21.10
N PRO A 427 12.74 29.11 21.95
CA PRO A 427 12.30 29.84 23.13
C PRO A 427 11.46 31.07 22.76
N ASN A 428 10.59 31.50 23.68
CA ASN A 428 9.73 32.69 23.53
C ASN A 428 8.64 32.58 22.45
N LEU A 429 8.34 31.38 21.94
CA LEU A 429 7.18 31.14 21.08
C LEU A 429 6.01 30.67 21.94
N GLY A 430 4.84 31.29 21.77
CA GLY A 430 3.57 30.86 22.35
C GLY A 430 2.80 29.92 21.43
N LEU A 431 1.77 29.28 21.98
CA LEU A 431 0.83 28.47 21.20
C LEU A 431 -0.03 29.36 20.29
N SER A 432 -0.34 28.87 19.09
CA SER A 432 -1.41 29.48 18.27
C SER A 432 -2.77 29.33 18.96
N SER A 433 -3.75 30.16 18.59
CA SER A 433 -5.11 30.07 19.16
C SER A 433 -5.73 28.69 19.01
N LYS A 434 -5.42 27.99 17.91
CA LYS A 434 -5.85 26.61 17.67
C LYS A 434 -5.15 25.61 18.60
N GLU A 435 -3.82 25.64 18.66
CA GLU A 435 -3.04 24.76 19.55
C GLU A 435 -3.40 24.98 21.03
N LYS A 436 -3.65 26.24 21.44
CA LYS A 436 -4.10 26.58 22.80
C LYS A 436 -5.47 25.96 23.10
N SER A 437 -6.42 26.06 22.18
CA SER A 437 -7.76 25.47 22.34
C SER A 437 -7.71 23.95 22.45
N GLU A 438 -6.95 23.29 21.56
CA GLU A 438 -6.80 21.83 21.56
C GLU A 438 -6.14 21.32 22.84
N LEU A 439 -5.10 22.00 23.32
CA LEU A 439 -4.42 21.62 24.56
C LEU A 439 -5.30 21.82 25.80
N LEU A 440 -6.07 22.91 25.85
CA LEU A 440 -7.02 23.14 26.94
C LEU A 440 -8.12 22.08 26.98
N GLU A 441 -8.66 21.71 25.81
CA GLU A 441 -9.66 20.63 25.71
C GLU A 441 -9.11 19.28 26.19
N GLN A 442 -7.86 18.97 25.85
CA GLN A 442 -7.18 17.76 26.34
C GLN A 442 -6.99 17.77 27.86
N ILE A 443 -6.55 18.88 28.44
CA ILE A 443 -6.37 19.03 29.90
C ILE A 443 -7.73 18.89 30.61
N GLU A 444 -8.80 19.48 30.07
CA GLU A 444 -10.14 19.37 30.62
C GLU A 444 -10.65 17.92 30.57
N GLY A 445 -10.33 17.20 29.49
CA GLY A 445 -10.56 15.76 29.37
C GLY A 445 -9.86 14.96 30.48
N TRP A 446 -8.61 15.30 30.81
CA TRP A 446 -7.88 14.66 31.91
C TRP A 446 -8.49 14.98 33.28
N ILE A 447 -8.88 16.24 33.53
CA ILE A 447 -9.56 16.65 34.78
C ILE A 447 -10.87 15.87 34.96
N ASN A 448 -11.67 15.76 33.90
CA ASN A 448 -12.94 15.02 33.95
C ASN A 448 -12.76 13.53 34.23
N LEU A 449 -11.70 12.92 33.71
CA LEU A 449 -11.36 11.52 33.99
C LEU A 449 -10.94 11.31 35.47
N MET A 450 -10.25 12.28 36.07
CA MET A 450 -9.87 12.24 37.48
C MET A 450 -11.07 12.47 38.40
N ASN A 451 -12.01 13.36 38.02
CA ASN A 451 -13.24 13.63 38.78
C ASN A 451 -14.19 12.42 38.84
N LYS A 452 -14.28 11.60 37.78
CA LYS A 452 -15.12 10.39 37.76
C LYS A 452 -14.67 9.29 38.73
N LYS A 453 -13.52 9.45 39.39
CA LYS A 453 -12.88 8.42 40.23
C LYS A 453 -12.67 8.80 41.70
N GLN A 454 -13.15 9.95 42.17
CA GLN A 454 -13.28 10.18 43.62
C GLN A 454 -14.59 9.55 44.11
N PRO A 455 -14.59 8.35 44.72
CA PRO A 455 -15.72 7.95 45.54
C PRO A 455 -15.76 8.87 46.76
N SER A 456 -16.98 9.30 47.11
CA SER A 456 -17.32 9.82 48.44
C SER A 456 -16.83 8.90 49.56
#